data_AF-A0A212R9X6-F1
#
_entry.id   AF-A0A212R9X6-F1
#
_cell.length_a   1.000
_cell.length_b   1.000
_cell.length_c   1.000
_cell.angle_alpha   90.00
_cell.angle_beta   90.00
_cell.angle_gamma   90.00
#
_symmetry.space_group_name_H-M   'P 1'
#
loop_
_entity.id
_entity.type
_entity.pdbx_description
1 polymer ?
#
loop_
_entity_poly.entity_id
_entity_poly.type
_entity_poly.pdbx_seq_one_letter_code
_entity_poly.pdbx_strand_id
1 'polypeptide(L)'
;AFTAHRQEFLAHQAQTQAQLTELNAAVRNLTEVLHNLIETVRNLAEAFITYRQEFSSYQAQTNARFAELSAEVRALAEAQHQHYEAFIAHRQEFLQQRAETDRRFAELAEAQRRTEESLRRLSEAFEAHRQEFLEHRAETDRRFVELTEAQRRTEESLQRLSEAFATHRQEFLTYREETDRRFAELTEVQRRTEESLQRLSEAFVAHREETDRRFAELAEAQRRTEESLQRLSEAFVVHRRVVADDMSVLKKESLERRYRERAAAYFGGPDFHKVRALTFDELMEALRKALKARSITREEYEEARRVDGVIRGRRRQRSMHLALEVSWIIDRGDVERAVRRAEILRKALGETWPAVAGREITEGAREAIERLRREGWPIVVVQDGWVDWPSKPV
;
A
#
# COMPACT_ATOMS: atom_id res chain seq x y z
N ALA A 1 -226.17 -121.78 -43.55
CA ALA A 1 -224.78 -121.36 -43.81
C ALA A 1 -224.08 -120.79 -42.56
N PHE A 2 -224.32 -121.36 -41.36
CA PHE A 2 -223.73 -120.93 -40.08
C PHE A 2 -222.38 -121.61 -39.76
N THR A 3 -221.91 -122.50 -40.64
CA THR A 3 -220.76 -123.38 -40.42
C THR A 3 -219.43 -122.89 -41.03
N ALA A 4 -219.46 -121.95 -41.98
CA ALA A 4 -218.23 -121.46 -42.63
C ALA A 4 -217.45 -120.44 -41.78
N HIS A 5 -218.13 -119.57 -41.02
CA HIS A 5 -217.49 -118.48 -40.27
C HIS A 5 -216.69 -118.93 -39.04
N ARG A 6 -216.91 -120.15 -38.55
CA ARG A 6 -216.20 -120.67 -37.37
C ARG A 6 -214.80 -121.20 -37.69
N GLN A 7 -214.56 -121.65 -38.92
CA GLN A 7 -213.25 -122.18 -39.31
C GLN A 7 -212.22 -121.07 -39.59
N GLU A 8 -212.63 -119.91 -40.11
CA GLU A 8 -211.71 -118.79 -40.35
C GLU A 8 -211.15 -118.17 -39.06
N PHE A 9 -211.95 -118.11 -37.98
CA PHE A 9 -211.48 -117.53 -36.71
C PHE A 9 -210.38 -118.36 -36.04
N LEU A 10 -210.46 -119.69 -36.12
CA LEU A 10 -209.47 -120.59 -35.50
C LEU A 10 -208.13 -120.57 -36.25
N ALA A 11 -208.13 -120.37 -37.57
CA ALA A 11 -206.89 -120.22 -38.34
C ALA A 11 -206.15 -118.93 -38.00
N HIS A 12 -206.87 -117.83 -37.80
CA HIS A 12 -206.27 -116.53 -37.46
C HIS A 12 -205.62 -116.53 -36.06
N GLN A 13 -206.22 -117.27 -35.11
CA GLN A 13 -205.68 -117.38 -33.75
C GLN A 13 -204.38 -118.21 -33.69
N ALA A 14 -204.27 -119.27 -34.48
CA ALA A 14 -203.05 -120.07 -34.55
C ALA A 14 -201.86 -119.28 -35.15
N GLN A 15 -202.14 -118.43 -36.15
CA GLN A 15 -201.12 -117.59 -36.78
C GLN A 15 -200.56 -116.51 -35.84
N THR A 16 -201.40 -115.94 -34.97
CA THR A 16 -200.95 -114.94 -33.99
C THR A 16 -200.08 -115.56 -32.91
N GLN A 17 -200.39 -116.79 -32.49
CA GLN A 17 -199.60 -117.49 -31.47
C GLN A 17 -198.18 -117.80 -31.97
N ALA A 18 -198.02 -118.19 -33.23
CA ALA A 18 -196.72 -118.51 -33.83
C ALA A 18 -195.79 -117.29 -33.90
N GLN A 19 -196.32 -116.12 -34.29
CA GLN A 19 -195.56 -114.86 -34.36
C GLN A 19 -195.04 -114.40 -32.98
N LEU A 20 -195.82 -114.62 -31.92
CA LEU A 20 -195.41 -114.29 -30.55
C LEU A 20 -194.23 -115.15 -30.06
N THR A 21 -194.18 -116.43 -30.44
CA THR A 21 -193.03 -117.30 -30.12
C THR A 21 -191.76 -116.88 -30.84
N GLU A 22 -191.87 -116.47 -32.10
CA GLU A 22 -190.72 -116.02 -32.89
C GLU A 22 -190.13 -114.71 -32.34
N LEU A 23 -190.99 -113.77 -31.92
CA LEU A 23 -190.58 -112.53 -31.28
C LEU A 23 -189.84 -112.79 -29.96
N ASN A 24 -190.32 -113.72 -29.13
CA ASN A 24 -189.65 -114.07 -27.88
C ASN A 24 -188.27 -114.71 -28.10
N ALA A 25 -188.11 -115.52 -29.15
CA ALA A 25 -186.81 -116.08 -29.51
C ALA A 25 -185.83 -114.99 -29.97
N ALA A 26 -186.30 -114.04 -30.79
CA ALA A 26 -185.50 -112.90 -31.23
C ALA A 26 -185.06 -112.00 -30.06
N VAL A 27 -185.96 -111.72 -29.11
CA VAL A 27 -185.63 -110.91 -27.91
C VAL A 27 -184.58 -111.60 -27.04
N ARG A 28 -184.67 -112.93 -26.84
CA ARG A 28 -183.63 -113.68 -26.11
C ARG A 28 -182.27 -113.60 -26.80
N ASN A 29 -182.22 -113.79 -28.11
CA ASN A 29 -180.99 -113.68 -28.89
C ASN A 29 -180.37 -112.28 -28.78
N LEU A 30 -181.21 -111.24 -28.86
CA LEU A 30 -180.76 -109.85 -28.70
C LEU A 30 -180.19 -109.59 -27.30
N THR A 31 -180.78 -110.21 -26.27
CA THR A 31 -180.33 -110.09 -24.88
C THR A 31 -178.97 -110.75 -24.69
N GLU A 32 -178.73 -111.89 -25.32
CA GLU A 32 -177.46 -112.61 -25.26
C GLU A 32 -176.33 -111.86 -25.99
N VAL A 33 -176.64 -111.30 -27.17
CA VAL A 33 -175.71 -110.42 -27.91
C VAL A 33 -175.38 -109.15 -27.11
N LEU A 34 -176.38 -108.53 -26.48
CA LEU A 34 -176.17 -107.37 -25.60
C LEU A 34 -175.25 -107.72 -24.42
N HIS A 35 -175.41 -108.90 -23.81
CA HIS A 35 -174.57 -109.31 -22.69
C HIS A 35 -173.11 -109.52 -23.11
N ASN A 36 -172.87 -110.21 -24.25
CA ASN A 36 -171.53 -110.37 -24.81
C ASN A 36 -170.88 -109.04 -25.21
N LEU A 37 -171.67 -108.09 -25.71
CA LEU A 37 -171.18 -106.75 -26.04
C LEU A 37 -170.77 -105.98 -24.78
N ILE A 38 -171.55 -106.08 -23.69
CA ILE A 38 -171.22 -105.44 -22.41
C ILE A 38 -169.92 -106.03 -21.83
N GLU A 39 -169.75 -107.34 -21.85
CA GLU A 39 -168.54 -108.03 -21.38
C GLU A 39 -167.30 -107.63 -22.18
N THR A 40 -167.39 -107.59 -23.52
CA THR A 40 -166.27 -107.16 -24.37
C THR A 40 -165.91 -105.69 -24.17
N VAL A 41 -166.89 -104.79 -24.03
CA VAL A 41 -166.64 -103.38 -23.71
C VAL A 41 -166.00 -103.24 -22.33
N ARG A 42 -166.42 -104.05 -21.33
CA ARG A 42 -165.84 -104.04 -19.99
C ARG A 42 -164.37 -104.48 -20.00
N ASN A 43 -164.06 -105.59 -20.68
CA ASN A 43 -162.69 -106.08 -20.78
C ASN A 43 -161.77 -105.10 -21.52
N LEU A 44 -162.28 -104.45 -22.58
CA LEU A 44 -161.53 -103.40 -23.30
C LEU A 44 -161.30 -102.16 -22.42
N ALA A 45 -162.30 -101.76 -21.64
CA ALA A 45 -162.17 -100.65 -20.70
C ALA A 45 -161.14 -100.94 -19.60
N GLU A 46 -161.13 -102.15 -19.04
CA GLU A 46 -160.13 -102.58 -18.07
C GLU A 46 -158.72 -102.59 -18.67
N ALA A 47 -158.53 -103.17 -19.87
CA ALA A 47 -157.26 -103.15 -20.57
C ALA A 47 -156.78 -101.71 -20.87
N PHE A 48 -157.68 -100.82 -21.27
CA PHE A 48 -157.36 -99.41 -21.53
C PHE A 48 -156.97 -98.67 -20.25
N ILE A 49 -157.63 -98.94 -19.12
CA ILE A 49 -157.27 -98.35 -17.82
C ILE A 49 -155.87 -98.81 -17.40
N THR A 50 -155.57 -100.11 -17.52
CA THR A 50 -154.26 -100.68 -17.18
C THR A 50 -153.17 -100.09 -18.06
N TYR A 51 -153.36 -100.07 -19.38
CA TYR A 51 -152.37 -99.49 -20.31
C TYR A 51 -152.15 -98.00 -20.06
N ARG A 52 -153.22 -97.26 -19.74
CA ARG A 52 -153.11 -95.84 -19.37
C ARG A 52 -152.32 -95.63 -18.07
N GLN A 53 -152.49 -96.52 -17.07
CA GLN A 53 -151.72 -96.48 -15.83
C GLN A 53 -150.24 -96.81 -16.07
N GLU A 54 -149.95 -97.85 -16.84
CA GLU A 54 -148.57 -98.21 -17.22
C GLU A 54 -147.89 -97.09 -18.02
N PHE A 55 -148.59 -96.50 -18.99
CA PHE A 55 -148.11 -95.36 -19.75
C PHE A 55 -147.84 -94.14 -18.86
N SER A 56 -148.74 -93.84 -17.92
CA SER A 56 -148.55 -92.73 -16.97
C SER A 56 -147.37 -92.98 -16.02
N SER A 57 -147.17 -94.22 -15.56
CA SER A 57 -146.01 -94.62 -14.76
C SER A 57 -144.71 -94.48 -15.56
N TYR A 58 -144.69 -94.96 -16.80
CA TYR A 58 -143.52 -94.84 -17.69
C TYR A 58 -143.20 -93.37 -17.99
N GLN A 59 -144.22 -92.56 -18.26
CA GLN A 59 -144.07 -91.12 -18.47
C GLN A 59 -143.54 -90.42 -17.21
N ALA A 60 -144.01 -90.79 -16.02
CA ALA A 60 -143.51 -90.27 -14.75
C ALA A 60 -142.04 -90.64 -14.50
N GLN A 61 -141.66 -91.90 -14.73
CA GLN A 61 -140.27 -92.35 -14.61
C GLN A 61 -139.35 -91.66 -15.63
N THR A 62 -139.83 -91.48 -16.86
CA THR A 62 -139.08 -90.78 -17.91
C THR A 62 -138.89 -89.31 -17.55
N ASN A 63 -139.93 -88.64 -17.07
CA ASN A 63 -139.86 -87.26 -16.59
C ASN A 63 -138.92 -87.12 -15.38
N ALA A 64 -138.93 -88.10 -14.46
CA ALA A 64 -138.01 -88.13 -13.32
C ALA A 64 -136.55 -88.27 -13.78
N ARG A 65 -136.26 -89.21 -14.70
CA ARG A 65 -134.92 -89.35 -15.30
C ARG A 65 -134.47 -88.09 -16.05
N PHE A 66 -135.37 -87.43 -16.79
CA PHE A 66 -135.05 -86.16 -17.44
C PHE A 66 -134.79 -85.03 -16.45
N ALA A 67 -135.49 -85.01 -15.31
CA ALA A 67 -135.25 -84.04 -14.25
C ALA A 67 -133.90 -84.28 -13.56
N GLU A 68 -133.55 -85.54 -13.27
CA GLU A 68 -132.23 -85.93 -12.75
C GLU A 68 -131.11 -85.55 -13.73
N LEU A 69 -131.24 -85.93 -15.00
CA LEU A 69 -130.27 -85.57 -16.03
C LEU A 69 -130.13 -84.05 -16.17
N SER A 70 -131.24 -83.30 -16.13
CA SER A 70 -131.19 -81.84 -16.17
C SER A 70 -130.50 -81.24 -14.95
N ALA A 71 -130.68 -81.84 -13.77
CA ALA A 71 -130.00 -81.43 -12.54
C ALA A 71 -128.50 -81.73 -12.62
N GLU A 72 -128.10 -82.90 -13.12
CA GLU A 72 -126.70 -83.27 -13.35
C GLU A 72 -126.03 -82.35 -14.38
N VAL A 73 -126.71 -82.03 -15.49
CA VAL A 73 -126.21 -81.10 -16.51
C VAL A 73 -126.04 -79.70 -15.92
N ARG A 74 -126.96 -79.23 -15.08
CA ARG A 74 -126.81 -77.94 -14.37
C ARG A 74 -125.65 -77.97 -13.39
N ALA A 75 -125.53 -79.02 -12.57
CA ALA A 75 -124.43 -79.17 -11.63
C ALA A 75 -123.08 -79.22 -12.36
N LEU A 76 -123.01 -79.90 -13.51
CA LEU A 76 -121.82 -79.93 -14.35
C LEU A 76 -121.51 -78.54 -14.94
N ALA A 77 -122.52 -77.81 -15.43
CA ALA A 77 -122.35 -76.47 -15.95
C ALA A 77 -121.87 -75.48 -14.86
N GLU A 78 -122.42 -75.58 -13.65
CA GLU A 78 -121.99 -74.80 -12.48
C GLU A 78 -120.54 -75.14 -12.08
N ALA A 79 -120.19 -76.44 -12.01
CA ALA A 79 -118.83 -76.88 -11.73
C ALA A 79 -117.84 -76.41 -12.80
N GLN A 80 -118.22 -76.49 -14.08
CA GLN A 80 -117.42 -75.99 -15.20
C GLN A 80 -117.23 -74.47 -15.11
N HIS A 81 -118.29 -73.73 -14.78
CA HIS A 81 -118.21 -72.28 -14.60
C HIS A 81 -117.30 -71.91 -13.42
N GLN A 82 -117.44 -72.57 -12.28
CA GLN A 82 -116.55 -72.38 -11.12
C GLN A 82 -115.09 -72.70 -11.45
N HIS A 83 -114.83 -73.77 -12.20
CA HIS A 83 -113.49 -74.11 -12.66
C HIS A 83 -112.94 -73.06 -13.63
N TYR A 84 -113.77 -72.51 -14.52
CA TYR A 84 -113.36 -71.46 -15.43
C TYR A 84 -113.02 -70.17 -14.67
N GLU A 85 -113.86 -69.76 -13.71
CA GLU A 85 -113.59 -68.60 -12.84
C GLU A 85 -112.30 -68.80 -12.03
N ALA A 86 -112.10 -69.98 -11.42
CA ALA A 86 -110.88 -70.31 -10.68
C ALA A 86 -109.64 -70.30 -11.61
N PHE A 87 -109.77 -70.80 -12.83
CA PHE A 87 -108.70 -70.76 -13.82
C PHE A 87 -108.35 -69.33 -14.23
N ILE A 88 -109.34 -68.45 -14.44
CA ILE A 88 -109.12 -67.04 -14.75
C ILE A 88 -108.46 -66.32 -13.58
N ALA A 89 -108.91 -66.55 -12.35
CA ALA A 89 -108.29 -65.99 -11.14
C ALA A 89 -106.83 -66.42 -11.01
N HIS A 90 -106.54 -67.71 -11.13
CA HIS A 90 -105.17 -68.23 -11.07
C HIS A 90 -104.30 -67.69 -12.21
N ARG A 91 -104.87 -67.55 -13.42
CA ARG A 91 -104.18 -66.94 -14.55
C ARG A 91 -103.84 -65.48 -14.27
N GLN A 92 -104.73 -64.71 -13.65
CA GLN A 92 -104.47 -63.33 -13.26
C GLN A 92 -103.38 -63.23 -12.19
N GLU A 93 -103.44 -64.06 -11.14
CA GLU A 93 -102.39 -64.14 -10.11
C GLU A 93 -101.03 -64.47 -10.71
N PHE A 94 -100.97 -65.47 -11.61
CA PHE A 94 -99.74 -65.83 -12.30
C PHE A 94 -99.18 -64.67 -13.14
N LEU A 95 -100.03 -63.93 -13.85
CA LEU A 95 -99.60 -62.76 -14.64
C LEU A 95 -99.10 -61.62 -13.74
N GLN A 96 -99.73 -61.40 -12.57
CA GLN A 96 -99.27 -60.41 -11.60
C GLN A 96 -97.91 -60.80 -11.01
N GLN A 97 -97.73 -62.06 -10.61
CA GLN A 97 -96.45 -62.56 -10.11
C GLN A 97 -95.35 -62.46 -11.17
N ARG A 98 -95.68 -62.75 -12.44
CA ARG A 98 -94.75 -62.58 -13.56
C ARG A 98 -94.38 -61.12 -13.77
N ALA A 99 -95.35 -60.20 -13.75
CA ALA A 99 -95.09 -58.77 -13.89
C ALA A 99 -94.22 -58.23 -12.75
N GLU A 100 -94.47 -58.66 -11.50
CA GLU A 100 -93.64 -58.30 -10.35
C GLU A 100 -92.23 -58.88 -10.45
N THR A 101 -92.10 -60.11 -10.96
CA THR A 101 -90.80 -60.74 -11.22
C THR A 101 -90.02 -59.96 -12.29
N ASP A 102 -90.66 -59.62 -13.40
CA ASP A 102 -90.08 -58.82 -14.48
C ASP A 102 -89.65 -57.44 -13.97
N ARG A 103 -90.45 -56.82 -13.09
CA ARG A 103 -90.11 -55.56 -12.42
C ARG A 103 -88.87 -55.69 -11.54
N ARG A 104 -88.80 -56.71 -10.67
CA ARG A 104 -87.63 -56.94 -9.80
C ARG A 104 -86.37 -57.22 -10.61
N PHE A 105 -86.48 -57.95 -11.72
CA PHE A 105 -85.36 -58.15 -12.65
C PHE A 105 -84.91 -56.84 -13.30
N ALA A 106 -85.84 -55.97 -13.68
CA ALA A 106 -85.50 -54.64 -14.21
C ALA A 106 -84.81 -53.77 -13.16
N GLU A 107 -85.31 -53.75 -11.92
CA GLU A 107 -84.70 -53.02 -10.80
C GLU A 107 -83.29 -53.57 -10.48
N LEU A 108 -83.10 -54.89 -10.50
CA LEU A 108 -81.78 -55.51 -10.31
C LEU A 108 -80.83 -55.17 -11.46
N ALA A 109 -81.29 -55.21 -12.71
CA ALA A 109 -80.48 -54.83 -13.87
C ALA A 109 -80.08 -53.35 -13.81
N GLU A 110 -80.96 -52.46 -13.34
CA GLU A 110 -80.63 -51.06 -13.15
C GLU A 110 -79.63 -50.85 -12.00
N ALA A 111 -79.82 -51.54 -10.87
CA ALA A 111 -78.86 -51.52 -9.76
C ALA A 111 -77.48 -52.04 -10.18
N GLN A 112 -77.44 -53.09 -11.01
CA GLN A 112 -76.21 -53.61 -11.60
C GLN A 112 -75.56 -52.57 -12.52
N ARG A 113 -76.30 -51.95 -13.44
CA ARG A 113 -75.77 -50.88 -14.31
C ARG A 113 -75.20 -49.71 -13.51
N ARG A 114 -75.90 -49.27 -12.45
CA ARG A 114 -75.42 -48.19 -11.56
C ARG A 114 -74.14 -48.59 -10.84
N THR A 115 -74.01 -49.86 -10.44
CA THR A 115 -72.79 -50.40 -9.81
C THR A 115 -71.63 -50.44 -10.80
N GLU A 116 -71.87 -50.95 -12.01
CA GLU A 116 -70.88 -50.96 -13.09
C GLU A 116 -70.41 -49.56 -13.47
N GLU A 117 -71.33 -48.60 -13.57
CA GLU A 117 -71.01 -47.19 -13.82
C GLU A 117 -70.19 -46.58 -12.67
N SER A 118 -70.54 -46.89 -11.42
CA SER A 118 -69.79 -46.43 -10.24
C SER A 118 -68.38 -47.02 -10.20
N LEU A 119 -68.22 -48.31 -10.52
CA LEU A 119 -66.91 -48.96 -10.62
C LEU A 119 -66.07 -48.38 -11.75
N ARG A 120 -66.70 -48.09 -12.89
CA ARG A 120 -66.02 -47.44 -14.02
C ARG A 120 -65.52 -46.05 -13.63
N ARG A 121 -66.36 -45.22 -13.02
CA ARG A 121 -65.97 -43.88 -12.53
C ARG A 121 -64.85 -43.96 -11.50
N LEU A 122 -64.92 -44.93 -10.59
CA LEU A 122 -63.87 -45.15 -9.59
C LEU A 122 -62.54 -45.55 -10.26
N SER A 123 -62.59 -46.45 -11.25
CA SER A 123 -61.40 -46.85 -12.02
C SER A 123 -60.79 -45.68 -12.79
N GLU A 124 -61.62 -44.87 -13.46
CA GLU A 124 -61.18 -43.68 -14.18
C GLU A 124 -60.54 -42.65 -13.23
N ALA A 125 -61.14 -42.43 -12.05
CA ALA A 125 -60.56 -41.56 -11.01
C ALA A 125 -59.24 -42.10 -10.45
N PHE A 126 -59.12 -43.42 -10.24
CA PHE A 126 -57.86 -44.04 -9.80
C PHE A 126 -56.76 -43.88 -10.83
N GLU A 127 -57.04 -44.09 -12.11
CA GLU A 127 -56.04 -43.91 -13.17
C GLU A 127 -55.63 -42.44 -13.32
N ALA A 128 -56.58 -41.52 -13.25
CA ALA A 128 -56.27 -40.09 -13.23
C ALA A 128 -55.36 -39.72 -12.05
N HIS A 129 -55.70 -40.16 -10.84
CA HIS A 129 -54.90 -39.88 -9.65
C HIS A 129 -53.51 -40.54 -9.70
N ARG A 130 -53.42 -41.76 -10.23
CA ARG A 130 -52.14 -42.44 -10.47
C ARG A 130 -51.27 -41.66 -11.44
N GLN A 131 -51.86 -41.14 -12.51
CA GLN A 131 -51.15 -40.34 -13.51
C GLN A 131 -50.63 -39.03 -12.91
N GLU A 132 -51.47 -38.29 -12.18
CA GLU A 132 -51.06 -37.08 -11.43
C GLU A 132 -49.90 -37.38 -10.45
N PHE A 133 -49.98 -38.49 -9.74
CA PHE A 133 -48.93 -38.91 -8.81
C PHE A 133 -47.60 -39.18 -9.53
N LEU A 134 -47.64 -39.86 -10.69
CA LEU A 134 -46.45 -40.11 -11.50
C LEU A 134 -45.85 -38.82 -12.06
N GLU A 135 -46.68 -37.86 -12.46
CA GLU A 135 -46.24 -36.55 -12.93
C GLU A 135 -45.58 -35.74 -11.82
N HIS A 136 -46.19 -35.68 -10.63
CA HIS A 136 -45.59 -35.04 -9.47
C HIS A 136 -44.28 -35.70 -9.05
N ARG A 137 -44.19 -37.03 -9.12
CA ARG A 137 -42.95 -37.76 -8.86
C ARG A 137 -41.88 -37.40 -9.88
N ALA A 138 -42.21 -37.38 -11.17
CA ALA A 138 -41.28 -37.00 -12.23
C ALA A 138 -40.81 -35.54 -12.09
N GLU A 139 -41.71 -34.62 -11.71
CA GLU A 139 -41.34 -33.24 -11.42
C GLU A 139 -40.41 -33.14 -10.20
N THR A 140 -40.71 -33.89 -9.14
CA THR A 140 -39.86 -33.96 -7.94
C THR A 140 -38.47 -34.50 -8.27
N ASP A 141 -38.39 -35.58 -9.05
CA ASP A 141 -37.12 -36.15 -9.52
C ASP A 141 -36.32 -35.13 -10.35
N ARG A 142 -36.98 -34.37 -11.24
CA ARG A 142 -36.34 -33.27 -11.99
C ARG A 142 -35.79 -32.18 -11.06
N ARG A 143 -36.57 -31.72 -10.09
CA ARG A 143 -36.13 -30.71 -9.11
C ARG A 143 -34.95 -31.20 -8.29
N PHE A 144 -34.91 -32.49 -7.92
CA PHE A 144 -33.76 -33.08 -7.23
C PHE A 144 -32.50 -33.10 -8.10
N VAL A 145 -32.63 -33.42 -9.40
CA VAL A 145 -31.50 -33.34 -10.34
C VAL A 145 -31.01 -31.90 -10.46
N GLU A 146 -31.91 -30.93 -10.63
CA GLU A 146 -31.55 -29.50 -10.68
C GLU A 146 -30.84 -29.01 -9.41
N LEU A 147 -31.34 -29.42 -8.23
CA LEU A 147 -30.70 -29.11 -6.94
C LEU A 147 -29.31 -29.74 -6.83
N THR A 148 -29.16 -31.00 -7.27
CA THR A 148 -27.86 -31.70 -7.27
C THR A 148 -26.86 -31.01 -8.20
N GLU A 149 -27.31 -30.57 -9.38
CA GLU A 149 -26.46 -29.80 -10.29
C GLU A 149 -26.10 -28.42 -9.72
N ALA A 150 -27.05 -27.73 -9.11
CA ALA A 150 -26.80 -26.45 -8.46
C ALA A 150 -25.77 -26.60 -7.33
N GLN A 151 -25.92 -27.64 -6.50
CA GLN A 151 -24.95 -27.99 -5.46
C GLN A 151 -23.57 -28.25 -6.06
N ARG A 152 -23.47 -29.07 -7.12
CA ARG A 152 -22.20 -29.33 -7.81
C ARG A 152 -21.54 -28.06 -8.34
N ARG A 153 -22.32 -27.15 -8.94
CA ARG A 153 -21.80 -25.85 -9.43
C ARG A 153 -21.31 -24.96 -8.28
N THR A 154 -21.99 -25.00 -7.13
CA THR A 154 -21.53 -24.29 -5.92
C THR A 154 -20.24 -24.89 -5.37
N GLU A 155 -20.14 -26.22 -5.29
CA GLU A 155 -18.93 -26.91 -4.86
C GLU A 155 -17.73 -26.60 -5.78
N GLU A 156 -17.92 -26.64 -7.10
CA GLU A 156 -16.88 -26.25 -8.07
C GLU A 156 -16.47 -24.78 -7.90
N SER A 157 -17.43 -23.90 -7.65
CA SER A 157 -17.15 -22.46 -7.44
C SER A 157 -16.37 -22.22 -6.15
N LEU A 158 -16.70 -22.94 -5.07
CA LEU A 158 -15.96 -22.91 -3.80
C LEU A 158 -14.55 -23.49 -3.97
N GLN A 159 -14.39 -24.56 -4.73
CA GLN A 159 -13.09 -25.14 -5.03
C GLN A 159 -12.20 -24.15 -5.79
N ARG A 160 -12.71 -23.54 -6.88
CA ARG A 160 -11.98 -22.51 -7.64
C ARG A 160 -11.60 -21.31 -6.77
N LEU A 161 -12.50 -20.88 -5.88
CA LEU A 161 -12.22 -19.81 -4.95
C LEU A 161 -11.11 -20.19 -3.96
N SER A 162 -11.14 -21.41 -3.42
CA SER A 162 -10.12 -21.94 -2.53
C SER A 162 -8.75 -22.03 -3.22
N GLU A 163 -8.70 -22.51 -4.46
CA GLU A 163 -7.48 -22.58 -5.27
C GLU A 163 -6.92 -21.17 -5.53
N ALA A 164 -7.77 -20.22 -5.94
CA ALA A 164 -7.37 -18.82 -6.13
C ALA A 164 -6.82 -18.19 -4.82
N PHE A 165 -7.45 -18.46 -3.68
CA PHE A 165 -6.95 -18.00 -2.38
C PHE A 165 -5.59 -18.63 -2.01
N ALA A 166 -5.38 -19.91 -2.32
CA ALA A 166 -4.10 -20.58 -2.08
C ALA A 166 -2.99 -19.98 -2.94
N THR A 167 -3.25 -19.78 -4.24
CA THR A 167 -2.30 -19.11 -5.15
C THR A 167 -1.98 -17.70 -4.68
N HIS A 168 -3.00 -16.90 -4.37
CA HIS A 168 -2.79 -15.51 -3.93
C HIS A 168 -2.03 -15.42 -2.60
N ARG A 169 -2.30 -16.35 -1.67
CA ARG A 169 -1.53 -16.46 -0.42
C ARG A 169 -0.06 -16.75 -0.71
N GLN A 170 0.22 -17.65 -1.66
CA GLN A 170 1.59 -17.99 -2.02
C GLN A 170 2.31 -16.81 -2.69
N GLU A 171 1.65 -16.11 -3.62
CA GLU A 171 2.18 -14.88 -4.23
C GLU A 171 2.49 -13.80 -3.17
N PHE A 172 1.59 -13.63 -2.20
CA PHE A 172 1.78 -12.68 -1.11
C PHE A 172 2.99 -13.04 -0.23
N LEU A 173 3.19 -14.33 0.08
CA LEU A 173 4.37 -14.78 0.82
C LEU A 173 5.66 -14.54 0.04
N THR A 174 5.67 -14.85 -1.27
CA THR A 174 6.85 -14.57 -2.10
C THR A 174 7.15 -13.07 -2.20
N TYR A 175 6.13 -12.23 -2.35
CA TYR A 175 6.31 -10.77 -2.36
C TYR A 175 6.84 -10.25 -1.02
N ARG A 176 6.36 -10.82 0.09
CA ARG A 176 6.85 -10.49 1.43
C ARG A 176 8.31 -10.89 1.60
N GLU A 177 8.70 -12.09 1.19
CA GLU A 177 10.10 -12.55 1.20
C GLU A 177 11.00 -11.65 0.35
N GLU A 178 10.57 -11.27 -0.86
CA GLU A 178 11.30 -10.32 -1.70
C GLU A 178 11.41 -8.93 -1.05
N THR A 179 10.36 -8.48 -0.39
CA THR A 179 10.34 -7.19 0.33
C THR A 179 11.30 -7.21 1.51
N ASP A 180 11.24 -8.25 2.34
CA ASP A 180 12.14 -8.45 3.48
C ASP A 180 13.60 -8.52 3.00
N ARG A 181 13.86 -9.20 1.89
CA ARG A 181 15.20 -9.24 1.25
C ARG A 181 15.66 -7.85 0.79
N ARG A 182 14.81 -7.07 0.11
CA ARG A 182 15.14 -5.70 -0.32
C ARG A 182 15.42 -4.79 0.87
N PHE A 183 14.67 -4.91 1.96
CA PHE A 183 14.94 -4.18 3.19
C PHE A 183 16.28 -4.58 3.82
N ALA A 184 16.61 -5.88 3.82
CA ALA A 184 17.91 -6.34 4.30
C ALA A 184 19.06 -5.79 3.42
N GLU A 185 18.90 -5.80 2.09
CA GLU A 185 19.87 -5.21 1.15
C GLU A 185 20.04 -3.69 1.39
N LEU A 186 18.95 -2.94 1.55
CA LEU A 186 19.00 -1.52 1.87
C LEU A 186 19.68 -1.23 3.21
N THR A 187 19.40 -2.04 4.24
CA THR A 187 20.02 -1.93 5.56
C THR A 187 21.53 -2.15 5.46
N GLU A 188 21.97 -3.15 4.67
CA GLU A 188 23.39 -3.44 4.47
C GLU A 188 24.08 -2.34 3.66
N VAL A 189 23.44 -1.79 2.62
CA VAL A 189 23.96 -0.62 1.89
C VAL A 189 24.09 0.58 2.81
N GLN A 190 23.08 0.87 3.64
CA GLN A 190 23.13 1.94 4.62
C GLN A 190 24.30 1.75 5.59
N ARG A 191 24.46 0.55 6.16
CA ARG A 191 25.58 0.21 7.06
C ARG A 191 26.93 0.45 6.39
N ARG A 192 27.10 0.04 5.12
CA ARG A 192 28.35 0.29 4.36
C ARG A 192 28.58 1.78 4.11
N THR A 193 27.53 2.54 3.80
CA THR A 193 27.63 3.99 3.64
C THR A 193 28.03 4.67 4.94
N GLU A 194 27.43 4.29 6.07
CA GLU A 194 27.80 4.78 7.39
C GLU A 194 29.27 4.46 7.71
N GLU A 195 29.74 3.23 7.45
CA GLU A 195 31.14 2.87 7.60
C GLU A 195 32.08 3.67 6.69
N SER A 196 31.71 3.89 5.43
CA SER A 196 32.48 4.71 4.50
C SER A 196 32.58 6.17 4.97
N LEU A 197 31.47 6.74 5.46
CA LEU A 197 31.44 8.10 6.02
C LEU A 197 32.31 8.20 7.28
N GLN A 198 32.24 7.20 8.15
CA GLN A 198 33.07 7.13 9.35
C GLN A 198 34.56 7.11 8.99
N ARG A 199 34.97 6.23 8.06
CA ARG A 199 36.36 6.17 7.59
C ARG A 199 36.81 7.50 6.94
N LEU A 200 35.93 8.15 6.18
CA LEU A 200 36.24 9.43 5.55
C LEU A 200 36.39 10.55 6.59
N SER A 201 35.55 10.54 7.62
CA SER A 201 35.66 11.46 8.77
C SER A 201 36.98 11.25 9.53
N GLU A 202 37.33 10.01 9.84
CA GLU A 202 38.60 9.67 10.49
C GLU A 202 39.81 10.09 9.66
N ALA A 203 39.80 9.82 8.34
CA ALA A 203 40.84 10.27 7.44
C ALA A 203 40.95 11.79 7.37
N PHE A 204 39.82 12.50 7.40
CA PHE A 204 39.80 13.97 7.40
C PHE A 204 40.40 14.56 8.68
N VAL A 205 40.07 13.98 9.84
CA VAL A 205 40.68 14.36 11.13
C VAL A 205 42.18 14.12 11.10
N ALA A 206 42.63 12.94 10.68
CA ALA A 206 44.05 12.62 10.59
C ALA A 206 44.81 13.56 9.63
N HIS A 207 44.25 13.86 8.47
CA HIS A 207 44.84 14.81 7.52
C HIS A 207 44.91 16.23 8.09
N ARG A 208 43.88 16.65 8.85
CA ARG A 208 43.87 17.96 9.52
C ARG A 208 44.95 18.04 10.58
N GLU A 209 45.09 17.01 11.42
CA GLU A 209 46.16 16.94 12.42
C GLU A 209 47.56 16.95 11.79
N GLU A 210 47.75 16.22 10.68
CA GLU A 210 49.01 16.26 9.93
C GLU A 210 49.28 17.65 9.35
N THR A 211 48.25 18.31 8.83
CA THR A 211 48.34 19.67 8.29
C THR A 211 48.71 20.66 9.40
N ASP A 212 48.05 20.60 10.54
CA ASP A 212 48.34 21.43 11.72
C ASP A 212 49.77 21.19 12.22
N ARG A 213 50.25 19.94 12.24
CA ARG A 213 51.65 19.61 12.56
C ARG A 213 52.62 20.23 11.55
N ARG A 214 52.38 20.08 10.25
CA ARG A 214 53.24 20.69 9.20
C ARG A 214 53.26 22.21 9.31
N PHE A 215 52.13 22.85 9.60
CA PHE A 215 52.09 24.29 9.85
C PHE A 215 52.88 24.70 11.09
N ALA A 216 52.80 23.94 12.18
CA ALA A 216 53.61 24.17 13.37
C ALA A 216 55.10 24.06 13.06
N GLU A 217 55.53 23.01 12.35
CA GLU A 217 56.92 22.82 11.92
C GLU A 217 57.42 23.97 11.02
N LEU A 218 56.58 24.43 10.09
CA LEU A 218 56.86 25.61 9.24
C LEU A 218 57.01 26.87 10.08
N ALA A 219 56.11 27.11 11.04
CA ALA A 219 56.20 28.25 11.94
C ALA A 219 57.49 28.21 12.79
N GLU A 220 57.91 27.03 13.24
CA GLU A 220 59.19 26.87 13.95
C GLU A 220 60.41 27.11 13.06
N ALA A 221 60.38 26.62 11.82
CA ALA A 221 61.44 26.84 10.85
C ALA A 221 61.55 28.33 10.48
N GLN A 222 60.40 29.01 10.31
CA GLN A 222 60.34 30.45 10.11
C GLN A 222 60.94 31.20 11.30
N ARG A 223 60.53 30.88 12.54
CA ARG A 223 61.07 31.49 13.76
C ARG A 223 62.60 31.34 13.86
N ARG A 224 63.13 30.14 13.60
CA ARG A 224 64.58 29.88 13.57
C ARG A 224 65.31 30.69 12.50
N THR A 225 64.66 30.87 11.35
CA THR A 225 65.20 31.70 10.26
C THR A 225 65.22 33.17 10.65
N GLU A 226 64.14 33.68 11.24
CA GLU A 226 64.05 35.06 11.75
C GLU A 226 65.10 35.33 12.83
N GLU A 227 65.27 34.43 13.80
CA GLU A 227 66.32 34.53 14.83
C GLU A 227 67.74 34.54 14.21
N SER A 228 67.98 33.70 13.20
CA SER A 228 69.27 33.64 12.51
C SER A 228 69.56 34.93 11.73
N LEU A 229 68.55 35.47 11.05
CA LEU A 229 68.66 36.76 10.36
C LEU A 229 68.90 37.91 11.33
N GLN A 230 68.26 37.89 12.50
CA GLN A 230 68.48 38.91 13.53
C GLN A 230 69.92 38.86 14.07
N ARG A 231 70.42 37.67 14.42
CA ARG A 231 71.82 37.51 14.84
C ARG A 231 72.82 37.96 13.76
N LEU A 232 72.54 37.64 12.49
CA LEU A 232 73.39 38.08 11.37
C LEU A 232 73.35 39.60 11.19
N SER A 233 72.19 40.23 11.35
CA SER A 233 72.04 41.68 11.31
C SER A 233 72.83 42.37 12.43
N GLU A 234 72.71 41.87 13.67
CA GLU A 234 73.47 42.37 14.82
C GLU A 234 74.99 42.24 14.60
N ALA A 235 75.45 41.08 14.13
CA ALA A 235 76.86 40.86 13.80
C ALA A 235 77.35 41.81 12.69
N PHE A 236 76.52 42.06 11.67
CA PHE A 236 76.86 42.97 10.57
C PHE A 236 76.99 44.42 11.05
N VAL A 237 76.13 44.88 11.97
CA VAL A 237 76.23 46.22 12.57
C VAL A 237 77.53 46.38 13.37
N VAL A 238 77.90 45.38 14.17
CA VAL A 238 79.16 45.39 14.93
C VAL A 238 80.36 45.41 13.99
N HIS A 239 80.38 44.53 12.98
CA HIS A 239 81.49 44.46 12.02
C HIS A 239 81.66 45.78 11.26
N ARG A 240 80.56 46.41 10.83
CA ARG A 240 80.62 47.72 10.15
C ARG A 240 81.20 48.82 11.03
N ARG A 241 80.91 48.83 12.34
CA ARG A 241 81.48 49.82 13.28
C ARG A 241 82.99 49.64 13.42
N VAL A 242 83.45 48.41 13.65
CA VAL A 242 84.88 48.11 13.79
C VAL A 242 85.67 48.54 12.54
N VAL A 243 85.16 48.21 11.34
CA VAL A 243 85.80 48.61 10.08
C VAL A 243 85.85 50.14 9.91
N ALA A 244 84.80 50.86 10.33
CA ALA A 244 84.78 52.32 10.25
C ALA A 244 85.80 52.96 11.21
N ASP A 245 85.93 52.43 12.43
CA ASP A 245 86.84 52.92 13.46
C ASP A 245 88.31 52.68 13.07
N ASP A 246 88.66 51.47 12.64
CA ASP A 246 90.02 51.13 12.18
C ASP A 246 90.46 52.01 11.00
N MET A 247 89.54 52.30 10.08
CA MET A 247 89.82 53.16 8.93
C MET A 247 90.04 54.64 9.33
N SER A 248 89.44 55.09 10.44
CA SER A 248 89.63 56.44 10.97
C SER A 248 91.04 56.61 11.55
N VAL A 249 91.51 55.63 12.33
CA VAL A 249 92.86 55.61 12.91
C VAL A 249 93.93 55.61 11.81
N LEU A 250 93.79 54.73 10.81
CA LEU A 250 94.74 54.63 9.70
C LEU A 250 94.85 55.92 8.87
N LYS A 251 93.74 56.65 8.69
CA LYS A 251 93.74 57.95 7.99
C LYS A 251 94.55 59.01 8.74
N LYS A 252 94.46 59.03 10.08
CA LYS A 252 95.18 59.99 10.92
C LYS A 252 96.68 59.75 10.90
N GLU A 253 97.14 58.52 11.13
CA GLU A 253 98.58 58.19 11.16
C GLU A 253 99.27 58.49 9.82
N SER A 254 98.60 58.21 8.70
CA SER A 254 99.11 58.50 7.35
C SER A 254 99.31 60.00 7.11
N LEU A 255 98.39 60.83 7.60
CA LEU A 255 98.45 62.29 7.43
C LEU A 255 99.58 62.91 8.26
N GLU A 256 99.73 62.50 9.52
CA GLU A 256 100.83 62.92 10.41
C GLU A 256 102.20 62.57 9.82
N ARG A 257 102.35 61.33 9.32
CA ARG A 257 103.59 60.90 8.66
C ARG A 257 103.90 61.79 7.44
N ARG A 258 102.89 62.07 6.61
CA ARG A 258 103.05 62.89 5.39
C ARG A 258 103.56 64.30 5.69
N TYR A 259 103.03 65.00 6.70
CA TYR A 259 103.48 66.35 7.04
C TYR A 259 104.89 66.39 7.65
N ARG A 260 105.30 65.35 8.40
CA ARG A 260 106.66 65.26 8.94
C ARG A 260 107.70 64.95 7.87
N GLU A 261 107.46 63.93 7.04
CA GLU A 261 108.41 63.50 6.00
C GLU A 261 108.60 64.59 4.92
N ARG A 262 107.54 65.33 4.60
CA ARG A 262 107.56 66.39 3.58
C ARG A 262 107.49 67.79 4.19
N ALA A 263 108.00 67.96 5.42
CA ALA A 263 107.94 69.23 6.13
C ALA A 263 108.48 70.41 5.31
N ALA A 264 109.56 70.22 4.56
CA ALA A 264 110.12 71.26 3.71
C ALA A 264 109.18 71.70 2.57
N ALA A 265 108.37 70.78 2.03
CA ALA A 265 107.42 71.09 0.97
C ALA A 265 106.18 71.83 1.48
N TYR A 266 105.75 71.54 2.71
CA TYR A 266 104.56 72.15 3.29
C TYR A 266 104.84 73.44 4.04
N PHE A 267 105.93 73.51 4.82
CA PHE A 267 106.23 74.67 5.66
C PHE A 267 107.35 75.55 5.09
N GLY A 268 108.08 75.09 4.07
CA GLY A 268 109.15 75.89 3.45
C GLY A 268 108.62 77.06 2.64
N GLY A 269 109.30 78.20 2.72
CA GLY A 269 108.99 79.38 1.92
C GLY A 269 110.16 80.38 1.90
N PRO A 270 110.05 81.50 1.16
CA PRO A 270 111.12 82.48 1.03
C PRO A 270 111.65 82.99 2.38
N ASP A 271 110.75 83.17 3.36
CA ASP A 271 111.08 83.69 4.70
C ASP A 271 111.38 82.61 5.75
N PHE A 272 111.10 81.33 5.47
CA PHE A 272 111.36 80.20 6.38
C PHE A 272 112.03 79.05 5.61
N HIS A 273 113.35 78.96 5.71
CA HIS A 273 114.19 78.06 4.92
C HIS A 273 115.04 77.14 5.80
N LYS A 274 115.72 76.15 5.19
CA LYS A 274 116.39 75.03 5.90
C LYS A 274 115.42 74.27 6.82
N VAL A 275 114.22 74.01 6.29
CA VAL A 275 113.11 73.38 7.02
C VAL A 275 113.33 71.87 7.15
N ARG A 276 113.21 71.34 8.37
CA ARG A 276 113.16 69.91 8.65
C ARG A 276 112.27 69.63 9.85
N ALA A 277 111.60 68.48 9.85
CA ALA A 277 111.01 67.98 11.08
C ALA A 277 112.14 67.55 12.04
N LEU A 278 111.98 67.83 13.34
CA LEU A 278 112.79 67.20 14.37
C LEU A 278 112.42 65.73 14.44
N THR A 279 113.43 64.87 14.66
CA THR A 279 113.16 63.48 15.00
C THR A 279 112.56 63.41 16.42
N PHE A 280 111.92 62.28 16.73
CA PHE A 280 111.39 62.07 18.08
C PHE A 280 112.50 62.19 19.14
N ASP A 281 113.68 61.61 18.90
CA ASP A 281 114.81 61.68 19.83
C ASP A 281 115.31 63.11 20.04
N GLU A 282 115.39 63.92 18.98
CA GLU A 282 115.79 65.33 19.09
C GLU A 282 114.82 66.14 19.95
N LEU A 283 113.52 65.91 19.77
CA LEU A 283 112.47 66.56 20.56
C LEU A 283 112.53 66.12 22.03
N MET A 284 112.62 64.82 22.28
CA MET A 284 112.65 64.27 23.63
C MET A 284 113.89 64.74 24.41
N GLU A 285 115.04 64.82 23.74
CA GLU A 285 116.26 65.33 24.35
C GLU A 285 116.13 66.82 24.73
N ALA A 286 115.51 67.63 23.86
CA ALA A 286 115.24 69.03 24.17
C ALA A 286 114.27 69.21 25.35
N LEU A 287 113.18 68.43 25.38
CA LEU A 287 112.20 68.47 26.47
C LEU A 287 112.81 67.97 27.80
N ARG A 288 113.62 66.92 27.78
CA ARG A 288 114.34 66.42 28.99
C ARG A 288 115.32 67.45 29.52
N LYS A 289 116.06 68.13 28.64
CA LYS A 289 116.96 69.23 29.05
C LYS A 289 116.19 70.38 29.68
N ALA A 290 115.07 70.78 29.09
CA ALA A 290 114.21 71.83 29.64
C ALA A 290 113.59 71.45 31.00
N LEU A 291 113.15 70.19 31.16
CA LEU A 291 112.63 69.67 32.43
C LEU A 291 113.72 69.64 33.51
N LYS A 292 114.93 69.18 33.16
CA LYS A 292 116.09 69.17 34.08
C LYS A 292 116.51 70.59 34.47
N ALA A 293 116.44 71.53 33.54
CA ALA A 293 116.67 72.96 33.77
C ALA A 293 115.51 73.65 34.53
N ARG A 294 114.41 72.93 34.80
CA ARG A 294 113.16 73.45 35.41
C ARG A 294 112.51 74.59 34.61
N SER A 295 112.81 74.68 33.31
CA SER A 295 112.16 75.62 32.39
C SER A 295 110.75 75.18 32.03
N ILE A 296 110.44 73.89 32.19
CA ILE A 296 109.10 73.31 32.03
C ILE A 296 108.81 72.38 33.21
N THR A 297 107.52 72.19 33.52
CA THR A 297 107.00 71.24 34.52
C THR A 297 106.85 69.82 33.96
N ARG A 298 106.54 68.86 34.83
CA ARG A 298 106.28 67.47 34.41
C ARG A 298 105.01 67.39 33.57
N GLU A 299 104.00 68.16 33.93
CA GLU A 299 102.73 68.27 33.23
C GLU A 299 102.95 68.87 31.84
N GLU A 300 103.73 69.95 31.74
CA GLU A 300 104.11 70.56 30.45
C GLU A 300 104.94 69.60 29.59
N TYR A 301 105.82 68.80 30.18
CA TYR A 301 106.57 67.77 29.45
C TYR A 301 105.64 66.71 28.83
N GLU A 302 104.67 66.20 29.61
CA GLU A 302 103.70 65.22 29.14
C GLU A 302 102.78 65.78 28.05
N GLU A 303 102.45 67.07 28.11
CA GLU A 303 101.68 67.73 27.06
C GLU A 303 102.50 67.96 25.79
N ALA A 304 103.74 68.47 25.91
CA ALA A 304 104.57 68.78 24.76
C ALA A 304 105.07 67.54 24.00
N ARG A 305 105.33 66.42 24.69
CA ARG A 305 105.76 65.18 24.02
C ARG A 305 104.70 64.56 23.12
N ARG A 306 103.43 64.98 23.25
CA ARG A 306 102.30 64.51 22.44
C ARG A 306 102.11 65.29 21.15
N VAL A 307 102.92 66.34 20.91
CA VAL A 307 102.89 67.12 19.67
C VAL A 307 103.06 66.20 18.46
N ASP A 308 102.26 66.41 17.42
CA ASP A 308 102.26 65.51 16.26
C ASP A 308 103.56 65.68 15.43
N GLY A 309 104.12 66.89 15.44
CA GLY A 309 105.47 67.15 14.96
C GLY A 309 106.04 68.47 15.42
N VAL A 310 107.37 68.61 15.35
CA VAL A 310 108.04 69.91 15.52
C VAL A 310 108.88 70.20 14.29
N ILE A 311 108.59 71.31 13.62
CA ILE A 311 109.28 71.69 12.39
C ILE A 311 110.30 72.77 12.71
N ARG A 312 111.58 72.51 12.47
CA ARG A 312 112.67 73.47 12.64
C ARG A 312 113.01 74.12 11.30
N GLY A 313 113.25 75.43 11.32
CA GLY A 313 113.77 76.17 10.17
C GLY A 313 114.50 77.43 10.60
N ARG A 314 114.84 78.28 9.63
CA ARG A 314 115.46 79.59 9.85
C ARG A 314 114.63 80.70 9.23
N ARG A 315 114.44 81.77 10.01
CA ARG A 315 113.77 83.02 9.59
C ARG A 315 114.62 84.22 9.98
N ARG A 316 114.91 85.12 9.04
CA ARG A 316 115.78 86.30 9.25
C ARG A 316 117.10 85.97 9.97
N GLN A 317 117.76 84.88 9.56
CA GLN A 317 118.98 84.32 10.14
C GLN A 317 118.86 83.76 11.58
N ARG A 318 117.67 83.74 12.19
CA ARG A 318 117.39 83.15 13.51
C ARG A 318 116.76 81.76 13.37
N SER A 319 117.07 80.86 14.31
CA SER A 319 116.46 79.53 14.39
C SER A 319 115.06 79.66 14.96
N MET A 320 114.09 79.02 14.31
CA MET A 320 112.68 79.07 14.69
C MET A 320 112.04 77.69 14.51
N HIS A 321 111.08 77.36 15.36
CA HIS A 321 110.35 76.10 15.35
C HIS A 321 108.85 76.32 15.14
N LEU A 322 108.16 75.32 14.62
CA LEU A 322 106.71 75.22 14.58
C LEU A 322 106.29 74.01 15.40
N ALA A 323 105.37 74.19 16.34
CA ALA A 323 104.70 73.09 17.03
C ALA A 323 103.46 72.69 16.22
N LEU A 324 103.50 71.52 15.60
CA LEU A 324 102.52 71.09 14.62
C LEU A 324 101.48 70.13 15.24
N GLU A 325 100.21 70.50 15.13
CA GLU A 325 99.07 69.59 15.25
C GLU A 325 98.55 69.20 13.87
N VAL A 326 98.23 67.92 13.69
CA VAL A 326 97.71 67.37 12.43
C VAL A 326 96.36 66.71 12.67
N SER A 327 95.37 67.09 11.87
CA SER A 327 94.07 66.44 11.85
C SER A 327 93.56 66.32 10.42
N TRP A 328 92.70 65.34 10.14
CA TRP A 328 92.03 65.28 8.84
C TRP A 328 91.10 66.50 8.65
N ILE A 329 90.34 66.82 9.70
CA ILE A 329 89.51 68.02 9.82
C ILE A 329 90.02 68.81 11.02
N ILE A 330 90.62 69.98 10.76
CA ILE A 330 91.15 70.86 11.80
C ILE A 330 89.98 71.47 12.57
N ASP A 331 89.90 71.20 13.86
CA ASP A 331 88.92 71.78 14.76
C ASP A 331 89.52 72.84 15.70
N ARG A 332 88.65 73.50 16.47
CA ARG A 332 89.08 74.52 17.43
C ARG A 332 90.02 73.93 18.49
N GLY A 333 89.83 72.67 18.88
CA GLY A 333 90.68 71.99 19.83
C GLY A 333 92.09 71.76 19.30
N ASP A 334 92.24 71.46 18.00
CA ASP A 334 93.54 71.33 17.33
C ASP A 334 94.31 72.65 17.38
N VAL A 335 93.63 73.77 17.13
CA VAL A 335 94.22 75.12 17.22
C VAL A 335 94.68 75.42 18.64
N GLU A 336 93.83 75.17 19.63
CA GLU A 336 94.15 75.42 21.04
C GLU A 336 95.30 74.52 21.53
N ARG A 337 95.36 73.25 21.09
CA ARG A 337 96.49 72.35 21.38
C ARG A 337 97.79 72.85 20.75
N ALA A 338 97.77 73.28 19.50
CA ALA A 338 98.94 73.82 18.82
C ALA A 338 99.51 75.02 19.57
N VAL A 339 98.65 75.94 20.04
CA VAL A 339 99.05 77.10 20.84
C VAL A 339 99.68 76.65 22.16
N ARG A 340 98.99 75.83 22.96
CA ARG A 340 99.52 75.36 24.25
C ARG A 340 100.87 74.67 24.10
N ARG A 341 101.00 73.79 23.10
CA ARG A 341 102.26 73.06 22.85
C ARG A 341 103.35 73.97 22.34
N ALA A 342 103.04 74.97 21.51
CA ALA A 342 104.01 75.96 21.06
C ALA A 342 104.57 76.79 22.21
N GLU A 343 103.73 77.20 23.17
CA GLU A 343 104.18 77.94 24.36
C GLU A 343 105.14 77.14 25.22
N ILE A 344 104.85 75.85 25.43
CA ILE A 344 105.72 74.95 26.19
C ILE A 344 107.02 74.71 25.43
N LEU A 345 106.93 74.36 24.14
CA LEU A 345 108.09 74.11 23.29
C LEU A 345 108.96 75.35 23.13
N ARG A 346 108.38 76.55 23.22
CA ARG A 346 109.14 77.79 23.22
C ARG A 346 110.15 77.88 24.37
N LYS A 347 109.79 77.36 25.55
CA LYS A 347 110.67 77.29 26.72
C LYS A 347 111.81 76.28 26.54
N ALA A 348 111.64 75.27 25.68
CA ALA A 348 112.61 74.21 25.44
C ALA A 348 113.50 74.43 24.19
N LEU A 349 112.95 75.03 23.14
CA LEU A 349 113.58 75.12 21.81
C LEU A 349 113.85 76.56 21.37
N GLY A 350 113.46 77.55 22.18
CA GLY A 350 113.50 78.97 21.79
C GLY A 350 112.31 79.34 20.90
N GLU A 351 112.48 80.32 20.02
CA GLU A 351 111.38 80.85 19.20
C GLU A 351 110.55 79.73 18.52
N THR A 352 109.31 79.55 18.99
CA THR A 352 108.40 78.49 18.55
C THR A 352 107.00 79.06 18.32
N TRP A 353 106.45 78.81 17.15
CA TRP A 353 105.10 79.24 16.75
C TRP A 353 104.15 78.04 16.68
N PRO A 354 102.87 78.21 17.00
CA PRO A 354 101.87 77.18 16.76
C PRO A 354 101.66 76.96 15.26
N ALA A 355 101.45 75.71 14.87
CA ALA A 355 101.05 75.32 13.55
C ALA A 355 99.96 74.25 13.59
N VAL A 356 98.99 74.35 12.69
CA VAL A 356 97.98 73.31 12.45
C VAL A 356 98.03 72.88 11.00
N ALA A 357 97.84 71.59 10.72
CA ALA A 357 97.77 71.07 9.37
C ALA A 357 96.66 70.04 9.19
N GLY A 358 96.03 70.05 8.01
CA GLY A 358 94.93 69.14 7.70
C GLY A 358 94.39 69.31 6.29
N ARG A 359 93.39 68.49 5.94
CA ARG A 359 92.70 68.58 4.64
C ARG A 359 91.61 69.64 4.67
N GLU A 360 90.80 69.59 5.71
CA GLU A 360 89.67 70.48 5.91
C GLU A 360 89.83 71.25 7.22
N ILE A 361 89.14 72.37 7.32
CA ILE A 361 89.12 73.20 8.53
C ILE A 361 87.67 73.52 8.86
N THR A 362 87.29 73.31 10.11
CA THR A 362 85.96 73.67 10.61
C THR A 362 85.85 75.19 10.76
N GLU A 363 84.62 75.71 10.74
CA GLU A 363 84.38 77.14 10.93
C GLU A 363 84.88 77.61 12.31
N GLY A 364 84.64 76.83 13.37
CA GLY A 364 85.13 77.17 14.72
C GLY A 364 86.66 77.20 14.83
N ALA A 365 87.39 76.43 14.02
CA ALA A 365 88.85 76.52 13.93
C ALA A 365 89.29 77.81 13.22
N ARG A 366 88.63 78.19 12.12
CA ARG A 366 88.91 79.45 11.40
C ARG A 366 88.73 80.65 12.32
N GLU A 367 87.60 80.74 13.01
CA GLU A 367 87.32 81.80 13.97
C GLU A 367 88.39 81.89 15.08
N ALA A 368 88.83 80.73 15.59
CA ALA A 368 89.88 80.67 16.61
C ALA A 368 91.24 81.17 16.08
N ILE A 369 91.62 80.77 14.86
CA ILE A 369 92.84 81.22 14.18
C ILE A 369 92.81 82.73 13.93
N GLU A 370 91.70 83.26 13.41
CA GLU A 370 91.54 84.69 13.14
C GLU A 370 91.60 85.53 14.41
N ARG A 371 90.96 85.06 15.48
CA ARG A 371 91.04 85.70 16.80
C ARG A 371 92.48 85.74 17.31
N LEU A 372 93.20 84.61 17.26
CA LEU A 372 94.60 84.54 17.68
C LEU A 372 95.47 85.51 16.87
N ARG A 373 95.29 85.57 15.55
CA ARG A 373 96.03 86.50 14.68
C ARG A 373 95.74 87.96 15.03
N ARG A 374 94.49 88.33 15.33
CA ARG A 374 94.11 89.67 15.80
C ARG A 374 94.73 90.02 17.15
N GLU A 375 94.88 89.05 18.04
CA GLU A 375 95.54 89.19 19.34
C GLU A 375 97.08 89.18 19.24
N GLY A 376 97.63 89.13 18.01
CA GLY A 376 99.07 89.17 17.76
C GLY A 376 99.78 87.82 17.88
N TRP A 377 99.04 86.72 18.04
CA TRP A 377 99.60 85.38 18.09
C TRP A 377 99.92 84.85 16.68
N PRO A 378 101.17 84.45 16.43
CA PRO A 378 101.55 84.01 15.11
C PRO A 378 101.29 82.52 14.91
N ILE A 379 100.15 82.16 14.33
CA ILE A 379 99.79 80.77 14.00
C ILE A 379 99.88 80.48 12.50
N VAL A 380 100.58 79.39 12.17
CA VAL A 380 100.74 78.86 10.80
C VAL A 380 99.66 77.83 10.52
N VAL A 381 99.02 77.90 9.36
CA VAL A 381 97.96 76.97 8.98
C VAL A 381 98.36 76.30 7.68
N VAL A 382 98.33 74.97 7.62
CA VAL A 382 98.51 74.24 6.37
C VAL A 382 97.22 73.51 6.03
N GLN A 383 96.49 74.02 5.05
CA GLN A 383 95.26 73.40 4.57
C GLN A 383 95.47 72.84 3.17
N ASP A 384 95.18 71.54 3.00
CA ASP A 384 95.31 70.82 1.73
C ASP A 384 96.64 71.06 1.00
N GLY A 385 97.71 71.16 1.80
CA GLY A 385 99.08 71.36 1.31
C GLY A 385 99.48 72.80 1.01
N TRP A 386 98.59 73.77 1.18
CA TRP A 386 98.87 75.20 1.09
C TRP A 386 99.16 75.76 2.48
N VAL A 387 100.28 76.46 2.62
CA VAL A 387 100.66 77.12 3.88
C VAL A 387 100.24 78.57 3.89
N ASP A 388 99.55 78.94 4.96
CA ASP A 388 99.17 80.30 5.28
C ASP A 388 99.95 80.76 6.52
N TRP A 389 100.80 81.77 6.30
CA TRP A 389 101.62 82.39 7.32
C TRP A 389 100.94 83.66 7.84
N PRO A 390 100.96 83.91 9.17
CA PRO A 390 100.37 85.12 9.72
C PRO A 390 101.13 86.36 9.21
N SER A 391 100.39 87.38 8.79
CA SER A 391 100.95 88.65 8.33
C SER A 391 101.74 89.35 9.45
N LYS A 392 102.79 90.11 9.10
CA LYS A 392 103.73 90.72 10.06
C LYS A 392 102.99 91.43 11.22
N PRO A 393 103.30 91.14 12.50
CA PRO A 393 103.03 92.10 13.55
C PRO A 393 103.91 93.34 13.30
N VAL A 394 103.29 94.53 13.39
CA VAL A 394 103.99 95.83 13.37
C VAL A 394 105.00 95.90 14.50
#